data_AF-A0A4X1TYD2-F1
#
_entry.id   AF-A0A4X1TYD2-F1
#
_cell.length_a   1.000
_cell.length_b   1.000
_cell.length_c   1.000
_cell.angle_alpha   90.00
_cell.angle_beta   90.00
_cell.angle_gamma   90.00
#
_symmetry.space_group_name_H-M   'P 1'
#
loop_
_entity.id
_entity.type
_entity.pdbx_description
1 polymer ?
#
loop_
_entity_poly.entity_id
_entity_poly.type
_entity_poly.pdbx_seq_one_letter_code
_entity_poly.pdbx_strand_id
1 'polypeptide(L)'
;MDSLRAEADALEAEIKALRRACVELPAPGEDTSPVRQSFQDIYQSDSEGWESLKDLRSHLGHVESELQFLSSLTGISIRNYSKKMEDLTSTEMTEKNIKKVLQRHRLSGSCHMITFQLEFQILEIQNKENLSSVITDLSIIMEPTEYSELSEFVSRTEERRDLFMFFRSLHFFVEWCEYRKRTFKHFKEKYPETVHLAKGASSSYMGIRSHSRPEFELVIVWRIQIDEEGKVLPRLDLLTKAPLSALELDKNRVIETAPLSFRTLLGVLGIEATLESLIKSLCTEEQVPTQ
;
A
#
# COMPACT_ATOMS: atom_id res chain seq x y z
N MET A 1 8.37 -34.83 -24.04
CA MET A 1 6.99 -34.38 -24.31
C MET A 1 6.00 -34.98 -23.32
N ASP A 2 6.14 -36.26 -22.95
CA ASP A 2 5.19 -36.93 -22.04
C ASP A 2 5.35 -36.54 -20.56
N SER A 3 6.55 -36.18 -20.11
CA SER A 3 6.80 -35.73 -18.73
C SER A 3 6.10 -34.42 -18.38
N LEU A 4 6.06 -33.46 -19.32
CA LEU A 4 5.41 -32.16 -19.12
C LEU A 4 3.88 -32.27 -19.14
N ARG A 5 3.34 -33.23 -19.89
CA ARG A 5 1.90 -33.54 -19.87
C ARG A 5 1.49 -34.18 -18.55
N ALA A 6 2.28 -35.13 -18.04
CA ALA A 6 2.04 -35.74 -16.73
C ALA A 6 2.08 -34.71 -15.58
N GLU A 7 2.97 -33.72 -15.67
CA GLU A 7 3.08 -32.64 -14.68
C GLU A 7 1.91 -31.64 -14.76
N ALA A 8 1.46 -31.32 -15.98
CA ALA A 8 0.26 -30.52 -16.20
C ALA A 8 -1.01 -31.21 -15.69
N ASP A 9 -1.14 -32.52 -15.96
CA ASP A 9 -2.27 -33.33 -15.50
C ASP A 9 -2.28 -33.45 -13.97
N ALA A 10 -1.10 -33.53 -13.33
CA ALA A 10 -0.96 -33.56 -11.88
C ALA A 10 -1.36 -32.23 -11.22
N LEU A 11 -0.90 -31.11 -11.79
CA LEU A 11 -1.27 -29.77 -11.32
C LEU A 11 -2.76 -29.48 -11.52
N GLU A 12 -3.35 -29.95 -12.62
CA GLU A 12 -4.79 -29.78 -12.87
C GLU A 12 -5.63 -30.64 -11.90
N ALA A 13 -5.15 -31.82 -11.52
CA ALA A 13 -5.77 -32.63 -10.48
C ALA A 13 -5.67 -31.96 -9.09
N GLU A 14 -4.55 -31.32 -8.77
CA GLU A 14 -4.36 -30.61 -7.50
C GLU A 14 -5.24 -29.35 -7.41
N ILE A 15 -5.33 -28.56 -8.48
CA ILE A 15 -6.24 -27.41 -8.56
C ILE A 15 -7.70 -27.85 -8.41
N LYS A 16 -8.07 -29.01 -8.99
CA LYS A 16 -9.42 -29.56 -8.87
C LYS A 16 -9.72 -30.06 -7.46
N ALA A 17 -8.73 -30.64 -6.77
CA ALA A 17 -8.86 -31.05 -5.37
C ALA A 17 -9.01 -29.83 -4.44
N LEU A 18 -8.20 -28.79 -4.64
CA LEU A 18 -8.28 -27.54 -3.88
C LEU A 18 -9.62 -26.82 -4.09
N ARG A 19 -10.12 -26.79 -5.33
CA ARG A 19 -11.44 -26.22 -5.62
C ARG A 19 -12.58 -27.01 -4.99
N ARG A 20 -12.49 -28.34 -4.88
CA ARG A 20 -13.45 -29.15 -4.12
C ARG A 20 -13.40 -28.85 -2.62
N ALA A 21 -12.20 -28.72 -2.05
CA ALA A 21 -12.03 -28.34 -0.65
C ALA A 21 -12.61 -26.93 -0.36
N CYS A 22 -12.57 -26.01 -1.33
CA CYS A 22 -13.21 -24.70 -1.21
C CYS A 22 -14.75 -24.74 -1.36
N VAL A 23 -15.30 -25.74 -2.06
CA VAL A 23 -16.76 -25.90 -2.26
C VAL A 23 -17.41 -26.74 -1.14
N GLU A 24 -16.63 -27.58 -0.45
CA GLU A 24 -17.07 -28.32 0.75
C GLU A 24 -16.93 -27.52 2.06
N LEU A 25 -16.46 -26.27 2.00
CA LEU A 25 -16.65 -25.34 3.11
C LEU A 25 -18.15 -25.14 3.34
N PRO A 26 -18.66 -25.35 4.56
CA PRO A 26 -20.07 -25.16 4.84
C PRO A 26 -20.48 -23.73 4.50
N ALA A 27 -21.70 -23.56 4.00
CA ALA A 27 -22.32 -22.27 3.73
C ALA A 27 -22.15 -21.33 4.94
N PRO A 28 -22.03 -20.00 4.74
CA PRO A 28 -21.78 -19.06 5.82
C PRO A 28 -23.01 -18.95 6.71
N GLY A 29 -23.07 -19.84 7.70
CA GLY A 29 -24.06 -19.89 8.75
C GLY A 29 -23.37 -20.41 10.00
N GLU A 30 -23.31 -19.53 11.00
CA GLU A 30 -22.98 -19.83 12.40
C GLU A 30 -21.55 -20.34 12.68
N ASP A 31 -20.58 -19.42 12.68
CA ASP A 31 -19.55 -19.34 13.74
C ASP A 31 -18.68 -18.08 13.55
N THR A 32 -19.31 -16.91 13.69
CA THR A 32 -18.61 -15.63 13.81
C THR A 32 -18.95 -14.96 15.14
N SER A 33 -18.32 -15.43 16.21
CA SER A 33 -18.15 -14.68 17.48
C SER A 33 -16.82 -15.13 18.09
N PRO A 34 -15.82 -14.24 18.24
CA PRO A 34 -15.96 -12.99 19.01
C PRO A 34 -15.69 -11.69 18.21
N VAL A 35 -15.22 -11.78 16.97
CA VAL A 35 -14.71 -10.60 16.22
C VAL A 35 -15.82 -9.69 15.68
N ARG A 36 -17.07 -10.19 15.61
CA ARG A 36 -18.21 -9.39 15.15
C ARG A 36 -18.95 -8.68 16.29
N GLN A 37 -18.71 -9.06 17.55
CA GLN A 37 -19.29 -8.40 18.73
C GLN A 37 -18.59 -7.07 19.03
N SER A 38 -17.29 -6.95 18.77
CA SER A 38 -16.53 -5.73 19.11
C SER A 38 -16.94 -4.47 18.33
N PHE A 39 -17.59 -4.61 17.18
CA PHE A 39 -17.99 -3.46 16.35
C PHE A 39 -19.46 -3.00 16.55
N GLN A 40 -20.31 -3.84 17.14
CA GLN A 40 -21.71 -3.47 17.45
C GLN A 40 -21.86 -2.81 18.83
N ASP A 41 -20.97 -3.11 19.77
CA ASP A 41 -21.02 -2.57 21.15
C ASP A 41 -20.70 -1.07 21.25
N ILE A 42 -20.08 -0.49 20.21
CA ILE A 42 -19.72 0.95 20.22
C ILE A 42 -20.95 1.84 19.94
N TYR A 43 -22.01 1.31 19.31
CA TYR A 43 -23.20 2.10 18.92
C TYR A 43 -24.49 1.75 19.69
N GLN A 44 -24.46 0.79 20.62
CA GLN A 44 -25.61 0.43 21.47
C GLN A 44 -25.41 0.73 22.97
N SER A 45 -24.40 1.52 23.34
CA SER A 45 -24.22 1.99 24.72
C SER A 45 -25.14 3.18 25.04
N ASP A 46 -26.44 3.01 24.85
CA ASP A 46 -27.45 3.86 25.47
C ASP A 46 -28.03 3.12 26.70
N SER A 47 -27.67 3.63 27.88
CA SER A 47 -28.56 3.68 29.06
C SER A 47 -28.70 2.48 30.03
N GLU A 48 -27.74 1.56 30.20
CA GLU A 48 -27.77 0.67 31.37
C GLU A 48 -26.41 0.54 32.09
N GLY A 49 -26.38 1.03 33.34
CA GLY A 49 -25.47 0.64 34.42
C GLY A 49 -23.97 0.69 34.14
N TRP A 50 -23.29 1.76 34.56
CA TRP A 50 -21.83 1.76 34.67
C TRP A 50 -21.37 0.62 35.59
N GLU A 51 -20.86 -0.45 34.99
CA GLU A 51 -20.10 -1.51 35.65
C GLU A 51 -18.81 -0.93 36.26
N SER A 52 -18.18 -1.67 37.17
CA SER A 52 -17.20 -1.19 38.15
C SER A 52 -16.04 -0.38 37.54
N LEU A 53 -15.43 0.51 38.33
CA LEU A 53 -14.24 1.29 37.94
C LEU A 53 -13.05 0.38 37.54
N LYS A 54 -13.05 -0.88 37.99
CA LYS A 54 -12.10 -1.93 37.55
C LYS A 54 -12.40 -2.40 36.13
N ASP A 55 -13.66 -2.55 35.78
CA ASP A 55 -14.11 -3.02 34.46
C ASP A 55 -13.78 -1.96 33.41
N LEU A 56 -13.99 -0.68 33.73
CA LEU A 56 -13.61 0.46 32.87
C LEU A 56 -12.10 0.50 32.60
N ARG A 57 -11.27 0.24 33.61
CA ARG A 57 -9.80 0.20 33.46
C ARG A 57 -9.35 -0.97 32.59
N SER A 58 -9.98 -2.13 32.77
CA SER A 58 -9.68 -3.31 31.94
C SER A 58 -10.07 -3.08 30.49
N HIS A 59 -11.22 -2.45 30.24
CA HIS A 59 -11.69 -2.11 28.90
C HIS A 59 -10.78 -1.07 28.23
N LEU A 60 -10.36 -0.04 28.97
CA LEU A 60 -9.39 0.94 28.47
C LEU A 60 -8.08 0.26 28.06
N GLY A 61 -7.51 -0.60 28.92
CA GLY A 61 -6.29 -1.32 28.62
C GLY A 61 -6.40 -2.26 27.41
N HIS A 62 -7.59 -2.86 27.20
CA HIS A 62 -7.89 -3.64 26.01
C HIS A 62 -7.88 -2.78 24.75
N VAL A 63 -8.63 -1.68 24.72
CA VAL A 63 -8.71 -0.77 23.58
C VAL A 63 -7.35 -0.14 23.25
N GLU A 64 -6.56 0.22 24.26
CA GLU A 64 -5.18 0.68 24.06
C GLU A 64 -4.30 -0.39 23.40
N SER A 65 -4.43 -1.65 23.81
CA SER A 65 -3.71 -2.77 23.22
C SER A 65 -4.13 -3.03 21.77
N GLU A 66 -5.42 -2.92 21.46
CA GLU A 66 -5.94 -3.03 20.10
C GLU A 66 -5.45 -1.90 19.20
N LEU A 67 -5.44 -0.65 19.70
CA LEU A 67 -4.90 0.49 18.96
C LEU A 67 -3.40 0.33 18.71
N GLN A 68 -2.65 -0.17 19.70
CA GLN A 68 -1.23 -0.46 19.55
C GLN A 68 -0.99 -1.58 18.51
N PHE A 69 -1.82 -2.62 18.54
CA PHE A 69 -1.78 -3.68 17.54
C PHE A 69 -2.06 -3.15 16.13
N LEU A 70 -3.14 -2.38 15.94
CA LEU A 70 -3.48 -1.78 14.65
C LEU A 70 -2.39 -0.82 14.15
N SER A 71 -1.79 -0.04 15.06
CA SER A 71 -0.66 0.83 14.75
C SER A 71 0.57 0.04 14.31
N SER A 72 0.86 -1.10 14.95
CA SER A 72 1.95 -1.98 14.55
C SER A 72 1.71 -2.66 13.21
N LEU A 73 0.45 -3.03 12.94
CA LEU A 73 0.05 -3.75 11.73
C LEU A 73 0.02 -2.84 10.50
N THR A 74 -0.51 -1.62 10.65
CA THR A 74 -0.73 -0.69 9.54
C THR A 74 0.32 0.42 9.49
N GLY A 75 1.19 0.52 10.49
CA GLY A 75 2.08 1.66 10.67
C GLY A 75 1.38 3.00 10.93
N ILE A 76 0.05 3.02 11.03
CA ILE A 76 -0.75 4.23 11.23
C ILE A 76 -0.94 4.47 12.73
N SER A 77 -0.44 5.61 13.18
CA SER A 77 -0.60 6.10 14.54
C SER A 77 -1.44 7.36 14.55
N ILE A 78 -2.52 7.34 15.32
CA ILE A 78 -3.34 8.52 15.58
C ILE A 78 -2.75 9.26 16.77
N ARG A 79 -2.46 10.55 16.60
CA ARG A 79 -1.86 11.41 17.64
C ARG A 79 -2.90 12.30 18.30
N ASN A 80 -3.82 12.86 17.52
CA ASN A 80 -4.82 13.76 18.04
C ASN A 80 -6.16 13.51 17.33
N TYR A 81 -7.23 13.54 18.10
CA TYR A 81 -8.59 13.47 17.61
C TYR A 81 -9.44 14.50 18.35
N SER A 82 -10.19 15.29 17.59
CA SER A 82 -11.22 16.15 18.16
C SER A 82 -12.51 16.06 17.36
N LYS A 83 -13.62 16.14 18.09
CA LYS A 83 -14.97 16.11 17.54
C LYS A 83 -15.71 17.36 17.99
N LYS A 84 -16.37 18.04 17.06
CA LYS A 84 -17.32 19.12 17.34
C LYS A 84 -18.68 18.72 16.79
N MET A 85 -19.73 18.92 17.58
CA MET A 85 -21.10 18.62 17.19
C MET A 85 -21.84 19.93 16.98
N GLU A 86 -22.55 20.04 15.88
CA GLU A 86 -23.42 21.16 15.56
C GLU A 86 -24.80 20.59 15.21
N ASP A 87 -25.78 20.87 16.08
CA ASP A 87 -27.16 20.48 15.83
C ASP A 87 -27.76 21.42 14.78
N LEU A 88 -28.12 20.87 13.63
CA LEU A 88 -28.83 21.59 12.58
C LEU A 88 -30.32 21.64 12.93
N THR A 89 -30.66 22.24 14.07
CA THR A 89 -32.04 22.46 14.51
C THR A 89 -32.45 23.92 14.33
N SER A 90 -32.59 24.39 13.09
CA SER A 90 -33.46 25.55 12.87
C SER A 90 -34.05 25.65 11.47
N THR A 91 -35.38 25.83 11.45
CA THR A 91 -36.12 26.68 10.52
C THR A 91 -36.15 26.29 9.05
N GLU A 92 -36.92 25.24 8.72
CA GLU A 92 -37.90 25.27 7.60
C GLU A 92 -38.71 23.96 7.59
N MET A 93 -39.95 24.06 8.05
CA MET A 93 -41.15 23.32 7.65
C MET A 93 -41.03 21.80 7.35
N THR A 94 -41.65 21.02 8.25
CA THR A 94 -42.51 19.85 7.91
C THR A 94 -41.85 18.49 7.63
N GLU A 95 -41.20 17.87 8.63
CA GLU A 95 -41.16 16.40 8.73
C GLU A 95 -40.93 16.01 10.20
N LYS A 96 -42.01 15.61 10.88
CA LYS A 96 -42.15 15.64 12.36
C LYS A 96 -41.19 14.76 13.19
N ASN A 97 -40.21 14.04 12.62
CA ASN A 97 -39.33 13.15 13.38
C ASN A 97 -37.94 12.91 12.75
N ILE A 98 -37.38 13.90 12.03
CA ILE A 98 -36.04 13.78 11.46
C ILE A 98 -35.07 14.64 12.25
N LYS A 99 -34.12 14.00 12.95
CA LYS A 99 -33.01 14.70 13.62
C LYS A 99 -31.81 14.70 12.67
N LYS A 100 -31.24 15.88 12.40
CA LYS A 100 -30.02 16.04 11.61
C LYS A 100 -28.92 16.61 12.50
N VAL A 101 -27.80 15.91 12.60
CA VAL A 101 -26.64 16.32 13.38
C VAL A 101 -25.44 16.39 12.45
N LEU A 102 -24.75 17.54 12.44
CA LEU A 102 -23.50 17.69 11.72
C LEU A 102 -22.34 17.50 12.71
N GLN A 103 -21.45 16.57 12.41
CA GLN A 103 -20.27 16.29 13.21
C GLN A 103 -19.02 16.66 12.42
N ARG A 104 -18.22 17.58 12.96
CA ARG A 104 -16.92 17.95 12.38
C ARG A 104 -15.81 17.26 13.16
N HIS A 105 -15.05 16.46 12.46
CA HIS A 105 -13.95 15.67 13.00
C HIS A 105 -12.64 16.24 12.51
N ARG A 106 -11.65 16.31 13.40
CA ARG A 106 -10.27 16.57 13.05
C ARG A 106 -9.40 15.46 13.62
N LEU A 107 -8.62 14.84 12.76
CA LEU A 107 -7.76 13.72 13.08
C LEU A 107 -6.36 14.05 12.61
N SER A 108 -5.34 13.87 13.44
CA SER A 108 -3.95 13.95 13.00
C SER A 108 -3.17 12.72 13.43
N GLY A 109 -2.22 12.34 12.61
CA GLY A 109 -1.49 11.10 12.78
C GLY A 109 -0.28 10.99 11.87
N SER A 110 0.30 9.80 11.85
CA SER A 110 1.44 9.47 11.00
C SER A 110 1.36 8.02 10.53
N CYS A 111 1.71 7.79 9.27
CA CYS A 111 2.02 6.47 8.72
C CYS A 111 3.54 6.40 8.49
N HIS A 112 4.25 5.72 9.39
CA HIS A 112 5.71 5.75 9.46
C HIS A 112 6.28 7.19 9.42
N MET A 113 6.99 7.56 8.33
CA MET A 113 7.63 8.87 8.16
C MET A 113 6.68 9.93 7.59
N ILE A 114 5.46 9.57 7.19
CA ILE A 114 4.50 10.48 6.56
C ILE A 114 3.49 10.94 7.60
N THR A 115 3.43 12.23 7.87
CA THR A 115 2.40 12.82 8.75
C THR A 115 1.20 13.27 7.93
N PHE A 116 0.04 13.22 8.57
CA PHE A 116 -1.21 13.65 7.96
C PHE A 116 -2.13 14.30 8.99
N GLN A 117 -2.99 15.17 8.50
CA GLN A 117 -4.12 15.73 9.22
C GLN A 117 -5.35 15.66 8.32
N LEU A 118 -6.39 15.00 8.79
CA LEU A 118 -7.68 14.93 8.14
C LEU A 118 -8.67 15.83 8.87
N GLU A 119 -9.51 16.47 8.09
CA GLU A 119 -10.68 17.18 8.58
C GLU A 119 -11.88 16.74 7.76
N PHE A 120 -12.91 16.21 8.42
CA PHE A 120 -14.07 15.68 7.71
C PHE A 120 -15.36 15.94 8.46
N GLN A 121 -16.46 16.01 7.71
CA GLN A 121 -17.78 16.30 8.23
C GLN A 121 -18.72 15.12 7.99
N ILE A 122 -19.29 14.57 9.05
CA ILE A 122 -20.31 13.52 8.98
C ILE A 122 -21.67 14.17 9.24
N LEU A 123 -22.59 14.01 8.28
CA LEU A 123 -23.99 14.33 8.49
C LEU A 123 -24.72 13.05 8.89
N GLU A 124 -25.22 13.03 10.11
CA GLU A 124 -26.08 11.98 10.63
C GLU A 124 -27.54 12.41 10.50
N ILE A 125 -28.33 11.57 9.84
CA ILE A 125 -29.77 11.76 9.69
C ILE A 125 -30.44 10.57 10.38
N GLN A 126 -31.19 10.88 11.42
CA GLN A 126 -31.93 9.91 12.22
C GLN A 126 -33.42 10.08 11.97
N ASN A 127 -34.04 9.00 11.47
CA ASN A 127 -35.49 8.84 11.38
C ASN A 127 -35.93 7.79 12.41
N LYS A 128 -37.25 7.63 12.61
CA LYS A 128 -37.80 6.65 13.57
C LYS A 128 -37.31 5.21 13.39
N GLU A 129 -36.94 4.83 12.16
CA GLU A 129 -36.59 3.45 11.80
C GLU A 129 -35.14 3.30 11.33
N ASN A 130 -34.47 4.39 10.91
CA ASN A 130 -33.17 4.33 10.25
C ASN A 130 -32.20 5.41 10.75
N LEU A 131 -30.94 5.02 10.90
CA LEU A 131 -29.79 5.90 11.08
C LEU A 131 -28.98 5.86 9.78
N SER A 132 -28.80 7.01 9.15
CA SER A 132 -27.89 7.14 8.00
C SER A 132 -26.81 8.17 8.30
N SER A 133 -25.56 7.81 8.04
CA SER A 133 -24.41 8.69 8.21
C SER A 133 -23.68 8.82 6.88
N VAL A 134 -23.39 10.04 6.46
CA VAL A 134 -22.66 10.30 5.21
C VAL A 134 -21.56 11.33 5.44
N ILE A 135 -20.40 11.10 4.83
CA ILE A 135 -19.32 12.09 4.81
C ILE A 135 -19.68 13.14 3.76
N THR A 136 -19.87 14.38 4.23
CA THR A 136 -20.29 15.52 3.39
C THR A 136 -19.10 16.31 2.88
N ASP A 137 -18.00 16.32 3.62
CA ASP A 137 -16.80 17.08 3.35
C ASP A 137 -15.58 16.32 3.88
N LEU A 138 -14.48 16.35 3.13
CA LEU A 138 -13.20 15.72 3.48
C LEU A 138 -12.07 16.59 2.96
N SER A 139 -11.21 17.03 3.87
CA SER A 139 -9.96 17.72 3.58
C SER A 139 -8.80 16.96 4.21
N ILE A 140 -7.70 16.85 3.48
CA ILE A 140 -6.53 16.09 3.84
C ILE A 140 -5.31 16.98 3.65
N ILE A 141 -4.58 17.20 4.73
CA ILE A 141 -3.33 17.93 4.75
C ILE A 141 -2.23 16.92 5.03
N MET A 142 -1.26 16.84 4.12
CA MET A 142 -0.06 16.02 4.30
C MET A 142 1.17 16.93 4.27
N GLU A 143 2.19 16.58 5.06
CA GLU A 143 3.47 17.28 4.96
C GLU A 143 4.05 17.15 3.54
N PRO A 144 4.74 18.18 3.02
CA PRO A 144 5.42 18.08 1.74
C PRO A 144 6.36 16.87 1.74
N THR A 145 6.07 15.90 0.88
CA THR A 145 6.90 14.70 0.72
C THR A 145 7.61 14.75 -0.62
N GLU A 146 8.67 13.95 -0.77
CA GLU A 146 9.34 13.71 -2.05
C GLU A 146 8.45 12.93 -3.04
N TYR A 147 7.26 12.50 -2.60
CA TYR A 147 6.33 11.65 -3.35
C TYR A 147 5.25 12.50 -4.02
N SER A 148 5.54 12.94 -5.24
CA SER A 148 4.57 13.65 -6.08
C SER A 148 3.25 12.88 -6.27
N GLU A 149 3.32 11.54 -6.26
CA GLU A 149 2.20 10.62 -6.47
C GLU A 149 1.12 10.74 -5.38
N LEU A 150 1.47 11.21 -4.18
CA LEU A 150 0.51 11.41 -3.10
C LEU A 150 -0.41 12.62 -3.34
N SER A 151 0.04 13.63 -4.09
CA SER A 151 -0.76 14.84 -4.31
C SER A 151 -2.04 14.55 -5.11
N GLU A 152 -1.91 13.88 -6.26
CA GLU A 152 -3.04 13.46 -7.10
C GLU A 152 -3.95 12.47 -6.37
N PHE A 153 -3.38 11.55 -5.58
CA PHE A 153 -4.15 10.65 -4.74
C PHE A 153 -4.97 11.38 -3.66
N VAL A 154 -4.38 12.36 -2.98
CA VAL A 154 -5.07 13.14 -1.95
C VAL A 154 -6.26 13.88 -2.56
N SER A 155 -6.07 14.61 -3.65
CA SER A 155 -7.16 15.35 -4.30
C SER A 155 -8.32 14.44 -4.72
N ARG A 156 -8.03 13.29 -5.34
CA ARG A 156 -9.07 12.31 -5.70
C ARG A 156 -9.79 11.74 -4.47
N THR A 157 -9.07 11.53 -3.37
CA THR A 157 -9.65 10.99 -2.14
C THR A 157 -10.58 12.00 -1.47
N GLU A 158 -10.19 13.28 -1.44
CA GLU A 158 -11.03 14.40 -0.98
C GLU A 158 -12.31 14.51 -1.81
N GLU A 159 -12.20 14.46 -3.15
CA GLU A 159 -13.34 14.50 -4.07
C GLU A 159 -14.32 13.34 -3.86
N ARG A 160 -13.80 12.12 -3.67
CA ARG A 160 -14.63 10.92 -3.41
C ARG A 160 -15.12 10.81 -1.97
N ARG A 161 -14.56 11.60 -1.05
CA ARG A 161 -14.87 11.57 0.39
C ARG A 161 -14.65 10.21 1.02
N ASP A 162 -13.66 9.47 0.52
CA ASP A 162 -13.43 8.07 0.90
C ASP A 162 -12.26 7.97 1.89
N LEU A 163 -12.58 8.07 3.18
CA LEU A 163 -11.61 7.89 4.27
C LEU A 163 -10.99 6.50 4.29
N PHE A 164 -11.73 5.47 3.87
CA PHE A 164 -11.20 4.11 3.88
C PHE A 164 -10.12 3.95 2.81
N MET A 165 -10.38 4.47 1.61
CA MET A 165 -9.39 4.54 0.53
C MET A 165 -8.14 5.29 1.00
N PHE A 166 -8.30 6.42 1.71
CA PHE A 166 -7.16 7.17 2.25
C PHE A 166 -6.19 6.27 3.03
N PHE A 167 -6.69 5.64 4.11
CA PHE A 167 -5.84 4.86 5.01
C PHE A 167 -5.29 3.60 4.34
N ARG A 168 -6.11 2.90 3.58
CA ARG A 168 -5.70 1.67 2.88
C ARG A 168 -4.59 1.96 1.88
N SER A 169 -4.75 2.99 1.04
CA SER A 169 -3.76 3.33 0.04
C SER A 169 -2.49 3.90 0.67
N LEU A 170 -2.60 4.75 1.69
CA LEU A 170 -1.43 5.29 2.40
C LEU A 170 -0.58 4.17 3.03
N HIS A 171 -1.24 3.21 3.68
CA HIS A 171 -0.58 2.03 4.25
C HIS A 171 0.27 1.29 3.21
N PHE A 172 -0.36 0.82 2.13
CA PHE A 172 0.35 0.06 1.10
C PHE A 172 1.42 0.90 0.37
N PHE A 173 1.19 2.20 0.19
CA PHE A 173 2.17 3.10 -0.40
C PHE A 173 3.46 3.13 0.43
N VAL A 174 3.32 3.32 1.75
CA VAL A 174 4.46 3.34 2.66
C VAL A 174 5.15 1.97 2.74
N GLU A 175 4.39 0.87 2.74
CA GLU A 175 4.97 -0.48 2.67
C GLU A 175 5.83 -0.68 1.42
N TRP A 176 5.34 -0.28 0.23
CA TRP A 176 6.12 -0.37 -1.01
C TRP A 176 7.35 0.54 -0.99
N CYS A 177 7.26 1.72 -0.38
CA CYS A 177 8.40 2.63 -0.19
C CYS A 177 9.50 1.98 0.65
N GLU A 178 9.12 1.36 1.77
CA GLU A 178 10.05 0.67 2.66
C GLU A 178 10.61 -0.60 2.01
N TYR A 179 9.80 -1.36 1.28
CA TYR A 179 10.26 -2.52 0.52
C TYR A 179 11.35 -2.14 -0.49
N ARG A 180 11.08 -1.14 -1.35
CA ARG A 180 12.05 -0.60 -2.31
C ARG A 180 13.34 -0.16 -1.62
N LYS A 181 13.24 0.57 -0.51
CA LYS A 181 14.41 1.05 0.25
C LYS A 181 15.26 -0.10 0.78
N ARG A 182 14.63 -1.14 1.33
CA ARG A 182 15.31 -2.36 1.81
C ARG A 182 15.98 -3.10 0.65
N THR A 183 15.29 -3.26 -0.48
CA THR A 183 15.83 -3.92 -1.67
C THR A 183 17.05 -3.17 -2.22
N PHE A 184 16.97 -1.84 -2.37
CA PHE A 184 18.10 -1.03 -2.86
C PHE A 184 19.29 -1.07 -1.90
N LYS A 185 19.02 -0.98 -0.58
CA LYS A 185 20.06 -1.12 0.42
C LYS A 185 20.75 -2.48 0.34
N HIS A 186 19.97 -3.57 0.26
CA HIS A 186 20.50 -4.93 0.12
C HIS A 186 21.45 -5.07 -1.06
N PHE A 187 21.04 -4.64 -2.25
CA PHE A 187 21.88 -4.74 -3.44
C PHE A 187 23.11 -3.84 -3.39
N LYS A 188 23.01 -2.66 -2.75
CA LYS A 188 24.18 -1.81 -2.54
C LYS A 188 25.20 -2.44 -1.59
N GLU A 189 24.75 -3.12 -0.53
CA GLU A 189 25.62 -3.81 0.41
C GLU A 189 26.24 -5.07 -0.21
N LYS A 190 25.47 -5.80 -1.02
CA LYS A 190 25.92 -7.04 -1.67
C LYS A 190 26.84 -6.79 -2.87
N TYR A 191 26.63 -5.71 -3.61
CA TYR A 191 27.39 -5.36 -4.82
C TYR A 191 27.85 -3.89 -4.79
N PRO A 192 28.75 -3.52 -3.86
CA PRO A 192 29.11 -2.12 -3.62
C PRO A 192 29.78 -1.44 -4.82
N GLU A 193 30.52 -2.20 -5.63
CA GLU A 193 31.24 -1.68 -6.81
C GLU A 193 30.35 -1.54 -8.05
N THR A 194 29.28 -2.33 -8.14
CA THR A 194 28.40 -2.37 -9.31
C THR A 194 27.14 -1.52 -9.12
N VAL A 195 26.63 -1.45 -7.90
CA VAL A 195 25.37 -0.76 -7.57
C VAL A 195 25.67 0.62 -7.00
N HIS A 196 24.99 1.64 -7.54
CA HIS A 196 25.13 3.03 -7.12
C HIS A 196 23.78 3.66 -6.79
N LEU A 197 23.72 4.36 -5.66
CA LEU A 197 22.53 5.03 -5.14
C LEU A 197 22.78 6.53 -4.99
N ALA A 198 22.77 7.27 -6.11
CA ALA A 198 23.16 8.69 -6.13
C ALA A 198 22.34 9.58 -5.18
N LYS A 199 21.07 9.24 -4.96
CA LYS A 199 20.15 9.94 -4.03
C LYS A 199 19.83 9.09 -2.78
N GLY A 200 20.66 8.10 -2.47
CA GLY A 200 20.45 7.18 -1.35
C GLY A 200 19.40 6.09 -1.61
N ALA A 201 19.18 5.22 -0.62
CA ALA A 201 18.31 4.05 -0.75
C ALA A 201 16.81 4.38 -0.80
N SER A 202 16.40 5.56 -0.32
CA SER A 202 15.00 6.02 -0.41
C SER A 202 14.64 6.57 -1.81
N SER A 203 15.62 6.68 -2.70
CA SER A 203 15.45 7.17 -4.08
C SER A 203 14.58 6.25 -4.93
N SER A 204 13.94 6.81 -5.96
CA SER A 204 13.23 6.06 -7.02
C SER A 204 14.16 5.48 -8.08
N TYR A 205 15.46 5.64 -7.92
CA TYR A 205 16.47 5.26 -8.89
C TYR A 205 17.59 4.45 -8.24
N MET A 206 17.97 3.35 -8.89
CA MET A 206 19.17 2.57 -8.59
C MET A 206 19.98 2.39 -9.88
N GLY A 207 21.24 2.81 -9.87
CA GLY A 207 22.15 2.62 -10.99
C GLY A 207 22.94 1.31 -10.84
N ILE A 208 23.18 0.65 -11.96
CA ILE A 208 24.00 -0.56 -12.08
C ILE A 208 25.02 -0.31 -13.18
N ARG A 209 26.30 -0.40 -12.85
CA ARG A 209 27.40 -0.10 -13.76
C ARG A 209 28.50 -1.13 -13.58
N SER A 210 29.09 -1.59 -14.68
CA SER A 210 30.26 -2.47 -14.61
C SER A 210 31.54 -1.64 -14.43
N HIS A 211 32.47 -2.13 -13.62
CA HIS A 211 33.76 -1.46 -13.41
C HIS A 211 34.60 -1.40 -14.70
N SER A 212 34.45 -2.41 -15.58
CA SER A 212 35.17 -2.49 -16.86
C SER A 212 34.63 -1.52 -17.92
N ARG A 213 33.37 -1.06 -17.78
CA ARG A 213 32.68 -0.21 -18.77
C ARG A 213 31.83 0.86 -18.06
N PRO A 214 32.47 1.89 -17.47
CA PRO A 214 31.74 2.88 -16.68
C PRO A 214 30.80 3.77 -17.51
N GLU A 215 31.01 3.86 -18.83
CA GLU A 215 30.17 4.61 -19.76
C GLU A 215 28.82 3.93 -20.02
N PHE A 216 28.71 2.62 -19.71
CA PHE A 216 27.47 1.87 -19.82
C PHE A 216 26.82 1.75 -18.44
N GLU A 217 25.60 2.27 -18.31
CA GLU A 217 24.86 2.28 -17.05
C GLU A 217 23.41 1.85 -17.28
N LEU A 218 22.96 0.91 -16.46
CA LEU A 218 21.57 0.49 -16.36
C LEU A 218 20.95 1.19 -15.15
N VAL A 219 19.91 1.98 -15.36
CA VAL A 219 19.20 2.69 -14.30
C VAL A 219 17.83 2.07 -14.10
N ILE A 220 17.62 1.46 -12.94
CA ILE A 220 16.33 0.98 -12.49
C ILE A 220 15.52 2.19 -12.01
N VAL A 221 14.33 2.35 -12.57
CA VAL A 221 13.35 3.35 -12.16
C VAL A 221 12.21 2.63 -11.44
N TRP A 222 12.07 2.83 -10.14
CA TRP A 222 11.03 2.20 -9.34
C TRP A 222 10.09 3.27 -8.79
N ARG A 223 8.88 3.35 -9.37
CA ARG A 223 7.80 4.24 -8.97
C ARG A 223 6.70 3.46 -8.27
N ILE A 224 5.96 4.11 -7.38
CA ILE A 224 4.84 3.51 -6.69
C ILE A 224 3.61 4.30 -7.12
N GLN A 225 2.70 3.63 -7.82
CA GLN A 225 1.52 4.27 -8.37
C GLN A 225 0.28 3.91 -7.56
N ILE A 226 -0.67 4.84 -7.50
CA ILE A 226 -1.97 4.66 -6.87
C ILE A 226 -3.02 4.84 -7.97
N ASP A 227 -3.71 3.77 -8.33
CA ASP A 227 -4.74 3.82 -9.39
C ASP A 227 -6.02 4.54 -8.93
N GLU A 228 -7.02 4.60 -9.80
CA GLU A 228 -8.29 5.27 -9.55
C GLU A 228 -9.05 4.65 -8.38
N GLU A 229 -8.90 3.36 -8.12
CA GLU A 229 -9.57 2.66 -7.04
C GLU A 229 -8.76 2.70 -5.73
N GLY A 230 -7.65 3.43 -5.70
CA GLY A 230 -6.74 3.51 -4.56
C GLY A 230 -5.88 2.24 -4.39
N LYS A 231 -5.77 1.39 -5.40
CA LYS A 231 -4.85 0.25 -5.36
C LYS A 231 -3.43 0.75 -5.59
N VAL A 232 -2.52 0.29 -4.75
CA VAL A 232 -1.11 0.68 -4.82
C VAL A 232 -0.31 -0.40 -5.53
N LEU A 233 0.43 -0.01 -6.57
CA LEU A 233 1.21 -0.91 -7.40
C LEU A 233 2.63 -0.39 -7.63
N PRO A 234 3.67 -1.20 -7.38
CA PRO A 234 5.02 -0.86 -7.78
C PRO A 234 5.16 -1.00 -9.29
N ARG A 235 5.69 0.03 -9.95
CA ARG A 235 6.07 -0.01 -11.36
C ARG A 235 7.57 0.18 -11.48
N LEU A 236 8.23 -0.85 -11.99
CA LEU A 236 9.66 -0.83 -12.27
C LEU A 236 9.88 -0.75 -13.77
N ASP A 237 10.84 0.08 -14.15
CA ASP A 237 11.30 0.21 -15.52
C ASP A 237 12.82 0.30 -15.57
N LEU A 238 13.38 0.13 -16.77
CA LEU A 238 14.81 0.17 -17.01
C LEU A 238 15.14 1.26 -18.01
N LEU A 239 16.10 2.10 -17.67
CA LEU A 239 16.72 3.05 -18.59
C LEU A 239 18.15 2.62 -18.88
N THR A 240 18.48 2.49 -20.15
CA THR A 240 19.83 2.14 -20.60
C THR A 240 20.57 3.38 -21.04
N LYS A 241 21.70 3.68 -20.40
CA LYS A 241 22.65 4.70 -20.84
C LYS A 241 23.83 3.99 -21.48
N ALA A 242 24.04 4.25 -22.76
CA ALA A 242 25.14 3.67 -23.52
C ALA A 242 25.85 4.75 -24.34
N PRO A 243 27.17 4.66 -24.56
CA PRO A 243 27.88 5.55 -25.45
C PRO A 243 27.43 5.35 -26.90
N LEU A 244 27.52 6.39 -27.72
CA LEU A 244 27.08 6.37 -29.13
C LEU A 244 27.75 5.25 -29.93
N SER A 245 29.03 4.99 -29.68
CA SER A 245 29.78 3.90 -30.30
C SER A 245 29.18 2.52 -30.02
N ALA A 246 28.62 2.29 -28.83
CA ALA A 246 27.95 1.03 -28.50
C ALA A 246 26.59 0.91 -29.20
N LEU A 247 25.89 2.02 -29.40
CA LEU A 247 24.62 2.05 -30.15
C LEU A 247 24.83 1.75 -31.64
N GLU A 248 25.91 2.24 -32.25
CA GLU A 248 26.25 1.94 -33.65
C GLU A 248 26.57 0.45 -33.88
N LEU A 249 27.11 -0.22 -32.86
CA LEU A 249 27.44 -1.64 -32.89
C LEU A 249 26.24 -2.56 -32.57
N ASP A 250 25.17 -2.02 -31.98
CA ASP A 250 23.98 -2.77 -31.57
C ASP A 250 23.03 -3.07 -32.74
N LYS A 251 23.49 -3.92 -33.66
CA LYS A 251 22.72 -4.32 -34.86
C LYS A 251 21.37 -4.98 -34.52
N ASN A 252 21.25 -5.56 -33.34
CA ASN A 252 20.05 -6.26 -32.87
C ASN A 252 19.14 -5.39 -32.01
N ARG A 253 19.48 -4.11 -31.78
CA ARG A 253 18.71 -3.17 -30.96
C ARG A 253 18.43 -3.72 -29.55
N VAL A 254 19.39 -4.44 -28.98
CA VAL A 254 19.32 -5.01 -27.62
C VAL A 254 19.17 -3.91 -26.58
N ILE A 255 19.87 -2.79 -26.75
CA ILE A 255 19.83 -1.66 -25.81
C ILE A 255 18.43 -1.04 -25.80
N GLU A 256 17.84 -0.84 -26.97
CA GLU A 256 16.49 -0.27 -27.09
C GLU A 256 15.40 -1.23 -26.60
N THR A 257 15.58 -2.54 -26.79
CA THR A 257 14.60 -3.56 -26.38
C THR A 257 14.77 -3.99 -24.92
N ALA A 258 15.87 -3.64 -24.27
CA ALA A 258 16.17 -4.00 -22.88
C ALA A 258 15.05 -3.65 -21.88
N PRO A 259 14.36 -2.50 -21.95
CA PRO A 259 13.25 -2.20 -21.05
C PRO A 259 12.08 -3.20 -21.18
N LEU A 260 11.78 -3.65 -22.40
CA LEU A 260 10.73 -4.64 -22.63
C LEU A 260 11.11 -6.01 -22.07
N SER A 261 12.35 -6.44 -22.31
CA SER A 261 12.89 -7.69 -21.78
C SER A 261 12.92 -7.67 -20.25
N PHE A 262 13.30 -6.54 -19.65
CA PHE A 262 13.29 -6.32 -18.21
C PHE A 262 11.88 -6.48 -17.62
N ARG A 263 10.86 -5.85 -18.21
CA ARG A 263 9.47 -6.00 -17.76
C ARG A 263 8.95 -7.43 -17.88
N THR A 264 9.38 -8.15 -18.93
CA THR A 264 9.05 -9.57 -19.09
C THR A 264 9.66 -10.40 -17.96
N LEU A 265 10.94 -10.17 -17.64
CA LEU A 265 11.62 -10.85 -16.53
C LEU A 265 10.96 -10.54 -15.18
N LEU A 266 10.56 -9.29 -14.94
CA LEU A 266 9.84 -8.92 -13.71
C LEU A 266 8.56 -9.72 -13.53
N GLY A 267 7.81 -9.96 -14.60
CA GLY A 267 6.57 -10.75 -14.56
C GLY A 267 6.80 -12.23 -14.27
N VAL A 268 7.97 -12.78 -14.64
CA VAL A 268 8.29 -14.21 -14.48
C VAL A 268 9.02 -14.48 -13.16
N LEU A 269 10.01 -13.67 -12.80
CA LEU A 269 10.91 -13.90 -11.69
C LEU A 269 10.57 -13.10 -10.44
N GLY A 270 9.76 -12.05 -10.58
CA GLY A 270 9.57 -11.05 -9.52
C GLY A 270 10.75 -10.08 -9.40
N ILE A 271 10.64 -9.14 -8.47
CA ILE A 271 11.51 -7.97 -8.40
C ILE A 271 12.96 -8.34 -8.03
N GLU A 272 13.16 -9.00 -6.89
CA GLU A 272 14.50 -9.28 -6.37
C GLU A 272 15.32 -10.17 -7.30
N ALA A 273 14.74 -11.27 -7.79
CA ALA A 273 15.43 -12.19 -8.68
C ALA A 273 15.76 -11.56 -10.04
N THR A 274 14.90 -10.67 -10.55
CA THR A 274 15.20 -9.91 -11.78
C THR A 274 16.37 -8.97 -11.57
N LEU A 275 16.37 -8.20 -10.47
CA LEU A 275 17.46 -7.27 -10.17
C LEU A 275 18.78 -8.00 -9.94
N GLU A 276 18.77 -9.10 -9.18
CA GLU A 276 19.93 -9.97 -8.97
C GLU A 276 20.51 -10.47 -10.30
N SER A 277 19.65 -10.96 -11.20
CA SER A 277 20.06 -11.47 -12.52
C SER A 277 20.70 -10.37 -13.37
N LEU A 278 20.13 -9.17 -13.35
CA LEU A 278 20.66 -8.03 -14.09
C LEU A 278 22.03 -7.59 -13.57
N ILE A 279 22.18 -7.50 -12.24
CA ILE A 279 23.46 -7.13 -11.61
C ILE A 279 24.53 -8.17 -11.97
N LYS A 280 24.22 -9.46 -11.82
CA LYS A 280 25.15 -10.55 -12.17
C LYS A 280 25.59 -10.51 -13.64
N SER A 281 24.69 -10.15 -14.56
CA SER A 281 25.02 -10.03 -15.99
C SER A 281 26.08 -8.97 -16.30
N LEU A 282 26.23 -7.96 -15.43
CA LEU A 282 27.24 -6.91 -15.56
C LEU A 282 28.49 -7.17 -14.70
N CYS A 283 28.41 -8.13 -13.77
CA CYS A 283 29.52 -8.55 -12.93
C CYS A 283 30.39 -9.65 -13.55
N THR A 284 30.06 -10.22 -14.70
CA THR A 284 30.86 -11.31 -15.31
C THR A 284 32.26 -10.83 -15.63
N GLU A 285 33.22 -11.23 -14.80
CA GLU A 285 34.64 -11.19 -15.07
C GLU A 285 34.93 -12.03 -16.32
N GLU A 286 35.59 -11.42 -17.31
CA GLU A 286 36.37 -12.19 -18.27
C GLU A 286 37.48 -12.90 -17.48
N GLN A 287 37.26 -14.17 -17.13
CA GLN A 287 38.37 -15.06 -16.81
C GLN A 287 39.20 -15.23 -18.09
N VAL A 288 40.16 -14.32 -18.29
CA VAL A 288 41.22 -14.52 -19.27
C VAL A 288 42.06 -15.68 -18.75
N PRO A 289 42.14 -16.82 -19.48
CA PRO A 289 43.06 -17.87 -19.10
C PRO A 289 44.47 -17.38 -19.45
N THR A 290 45.28 -17.15 -18.42
CA THR A 290 46.72 -16.92 -18.58
C THR A 290 47.33 -18.21 -19.11
N GLN A 291 47.75 -18.22 -20.38
CA GLN A 291 48.76 -19.14 -20.91
C GLN A 291 50.13 -18.49 -20.84
#